data_AF-A0A2S9CWM0-F1
#
_entry.id   AF-A0A2S9CWM0-F1
#
_cell.length_a   1.000
_cell.length_b   1.000
_cell.length_c   1.000
_cell.angle_alpha   90.00
_cell.angle_beta   90.00
_cell.angle_gamma   90.00
#
_symmetry.space_group_name_H-M   'P 1'
#
loop_
_entity.id
_entity.type
_entity.pdbx_description
1 polymer ?
#
loop_
_entity_poly.entity_id
_entity_poly.type
_entity_poly.pdbx_seq_one_letter_code
_entity_poly.pdbx_strand_id
1 'polypeptide(L)'
;MTQSSELQLSGDYEAFAQLNKKYLKKAVKMRYTAGKGLCYLNMAGVNVSAGNYEKARFFFNKAEKDLIHSENAYHKATFYDDYSLYYSHLKIYDKAIACNNKAFYYFKQVKKTKLTDKLLPRLYVNKAIYYAWKGWFGTSLKCFTKANVLENSAYTNCMMAQYYLFTHKPDSAGIYIARADEKMLSQKTTDVESLWVYYTMGYYYNDVDNSEQAEKALKKALEINIKTRRTYSSHIKEVYKALAELYKKKNDGGKAYFYLKKYMEEEGRSDAARFAAMNKTTENFISEVKQESDWHKNDLPLFIALSITVLTVSGVYVRKMIGGLRKKKNTLKEQTDALKNHVQTKQREEVIELARRNDSSFLLKFKELYPGFIKNLLEINPDLENSELAFCAMLKLRFSSKEIADYTFVQHKSVQQKKYRIRKRLNIPGETDIYDFFETLTE
;
A
#
# COMPACT_ATOMS: atom_id res chain seq x y z
N MET A 1 -23.41 1.30 -15.14
CA MET A 1 -24.10 0.57 -14.04
C MET A 1 -25.36 -0.14 -14.51
N THR A 2 -26.08 0.36 -15.53
CA THR A 2 -27.33 -0.23 -16.02
C THR A 2 -27.19 -1.68 -16.49
N GLN A 3 -26.20 -1.99 -17.32
CA GLN A 3 -26.05 -3.34 -17.90
C GLN A 3 -25.80 -4.44 -16.85
N SER A 4 -24.98 -4.17 -15.81
CA SER A 4 -24.73 -5.15 -14.75
C SER A 4 -25.98 -5.38 -13.90
N SER A 5 -26.73 -4.32 -13.59
CA SER A 5 -28.00 -4.44 -12.88
C SER A 5 -29.04 -5.17 -13.71
N GLU A 6 -29.13 -4.92 -15.01
CA GLU A 6 -30.04 -5.64 -15.92
C GLU A 6 -29.74 -7.14 -15.98
N LEU A 7 -28.47 -7.54 -16.08
CA LEU A 7 -28.07 -8.95 -16.08
C LEU A 7 -28.31 -9.62 -14.71
N GLN A 8 -28.12 -8.88 -13.63
CA GLN A 8 -28.46 -9.37 -12.29
C GLN A 8 -29.97 -9.60 -12.16
N LEU A 9 -30.78 -8.67 -12.65
CA LEU A 9 -32.24 -8.73 -12.65
C LEU A 9 -32.81 -9.78 -13.61
N SER A 10 -32.13 -10.07 -14.71
CA SER A 10 -32.55 -11.12 -15.65
C SER A 10 -32.25 -12.52 -15.16
N GLY A 11 -31.31 -12.66 -14.22
CA GLY A 11 -30.85 -13.95 -13.76
C GLY A 11 -29.79 -14.61 -14.62
N ASP A 12 -29.25 -13.90 -15.60
CA ASP A 12 -28.16 -14.41 -16.42
C ASP A 12 -26.83 -14.29 -15.67
N TYR A 13 -26.64 -15.19 -14.70
CA TYR A 13 -25.47 -15.20 -13.81
C TYR A 13 -24.15 -15.37 -14.57
N GLU A 14 -24.16 -16.15 -15.66
CA GLU A 14 -22.99 -16.35 -16.49
C GLU A 14 -22.61 -15.05 -17.19
N ALA A 15 -23.55 -14.41 -17.89
CA ALA A 15 -23.30 -13.13 -18.54
C ALA A 15 -22.93 -12.04 -17.52
N PHE A 16 -23.56 -12.02 -16.35
CA PHE A 16 -23.25 -11.11 -15.25
C PHE A 16 -21.81 -11.28 -14.76
N ALA A 17 -21.36 -12.52 -14.52
CA ALA A 17 -20.00 -12.81 -14.08
C ALA A 17 -18.97 -12.48 -15.16
N GLN A 18 -19.26 -12.79 -16.43
CA GLN A 18 -18.39 -12.44 -17.55
C GLN A 18 -18.24 -10.91 -17.71
N LEU A 19 -19.33 -10.17 -17.55
CA LEU A 19 -19.31 -8.71 -17.59
C LEU A 19 -18.46 -8.15 -16.44
N ASN A 20 -18.67 -8.64 -15.21
CA ASN A 20 -17.87 -8.22 -14.06
C ASN A 20 -16.40 -8.62 -14.21
N LYS A 21 -16.09 -9.75 -14.83
CA LYS A 21 -14.72 -10.16 -15.17
C LYS A 21 -14.08 -9.18 -16.14
N LYS A 22 -14.79 -8.77 -17.19
CA LYS A 22 -14.33 -7.75 -18.14
C LYS A 22 -14.08 -6.40 -17.45
N TYR A 23 -14.97 -5.98 -16.56
CA TYR A 23 -14.82 -4.75 -15.79
C TYR A 23 -13.66 -4.81 -14.80
N LEU A 24 -13.44 -5.95 -14.14
CA LEU A 24 -12.32 -6.15 -13.25
C LEU A 24 -10.99 -5.97 -14.00
N LYS A 25 -10.81 -6.65 -15.14
CA LYS A 25 -9.61 -6.50 -15.99
C LYS A 25 -9.38 -5.06 -16.42
N LYS A 26 -10.46 -4.35 -16.78
CA LYS A 26 -10.38 -2.93 -17.15
C LYS A 26 -9.97 -2.06 -15.96
N ALA A 27 -10.55 -2.28 -14.79
CA ALA A 27 -10.23 -1.56 -13.57
C ALA A 27 -8.76 -1.77 -13.16
N VAL A 28 -8.24 -2.99 -13.30
CA VAL A 28 -6.83 -3.30 -13.00
C VAL A 28 -5.89 -2.59 -13.96
N LYS A 29 -6.15 -2.66 -15.28
CA LYS A 29 -5.38 -1.92 -16.30
C LYS A 29 -5.36 -0.41 -16.04
N MET A 30 -6.48 0.14 -15.55
CA MET A 30 -6.60 1.56 -15.22
C MET A 30 -6.08 1.92 -13.82
N ARG A 31 -5.58 0.95 -13.03
CA ARG A 31 -5.22 1.11 -11.61
C ARG A 31 -6.36 1.72 -10.78
N TYR A 32 -7.61 1.43 -11.15
CA TYR A 32 -8.80 1.95 -10.51
C TYR A 32 -9.25 1.02 -9.37
N THR A 33 -8.68 1.23 -8.19
CA THR A 33 -8.91 0.37 -7.01
C THR A 33 -10.40 0.25 -6.64
N ALA A 34 -11.13 1.36 -6.59
CA ALA A 34 -12.56 1.31 -6.26
C ALA A 34 -13.37 0.53 -7.32
N GLY A 35 -12.97 0.57 -8.60
CA GLY A 35 -13.60 -0.21 -9.65
C GLY A 35 -13.47 -1.72 -9.42
N LYS A 36 -12.32 -2.18 -8.94
CA LYS A 36 -12.12 -3.59 -8.54
C LYS A 36 -13.04 -3.95 -7.39
N GLY A 37 -13.07 -3.11 -6.36
CA GLY A 37 -13.94 -3.27 -5.19
C GLY A 37 -15.42 -3.37 -5.55
N LEU A 38 -15.90 -2.57 -6.51
CA LEU A 38 -17.29 -2.66 -7.01
C LEU A 38 -17.57 -3.96 -7.76
N CYS A 39 -16.61 -4.48 -8.53
CA CYS A 39 -16.77 -5.78 -9.19
C CYS A 39 -16.88 -6.91 -8.15
N TYR A 40 -16.06 -6.86 -7.09
CA TYR A 40 -16.18 -7.80 -5.98
C TYR A 40 -17.52 -7.65 -5.24
N LEU A 41 -17.98 -6.43 -5.01
CA LEU A 41 -19.27 -6.17 -4.36
C LEU A 41 -20.44 -6.76 -5.15
N ASN A 42 -20.45 -6.58 -6.47
CA ASN A 42 -21.42 -7.19 -7.38
C ASN A 42 -21.44 -8.73 -7.26
N MET A 43 -20.26 -9.36 -7.25
CA MET A 43 -20.12 -10.81 -7.05
C MET A 43 -20.51 -11.27 -5.64
N ALA A 44 -20.32 -10.43 -4.62
CA ALA A 44 -20.82 -10.69 -3.28
C ALA A 44 -22.36 -10.73 -3.27
N GLY A 45 -23.00 -9.66 -3.78
CA GLY A 45 -24.46 -9.54 -3.78
C GLY A 45 -25.16 -10.70 -4.49
N VAL A 46 -24.66 -11.13 -5.64
CA VAL A 46 -25.24 -12.26 -6.38
C VAL A 46 -25.13 -13.59 -5.61
N ASN A 47 -24.01 -13.80 -4.89
CA ASN A 47 -23.83 -14.97 -4.05
C ASN A 47 -24.72 -14.91 -2.80
N VAL A 48 -25.04 -13.73 -2.27
CA VAL A 48 -26.05 -13.59 -1.19
C VAL A 48 -27.43 -14.02 -1.67
N SER A 49 -27.87 -13.48 -2.81
CA SER A 49 -29.20 -13.77 -3.38
C SER A 49 -29.42 -15.25 -3.65
N ALA A 50 -28.34 -15.98 -3.91
CA ALA A 50 -28.40 -17.40 -4.22
C ALA A 50 -27.94 -18.31 -3.06
N GLY A 51 -27.81 -17.79 -1.84
CA GLY A 51 -27.53 -18.57 -0.64
C GLY A 51 -26.06 -19.02 -0.45
N ASN A 52 -25.16 -18.55 -1.31
CA ASN A 52 -23.72 -18.85 -1.32
C ASN A 52 -22.95 -18.01 -0.29
N TYR A 53 -23.28 -18.12 0.99
CA TYR A 53 -22.79 -17.18 2.01
C TYR A 53 -21.26 -17.21 2.23
N GLU A 54 -20.60 -18.35 2.04
CA GLU A 54 -19.13 -18.45 2.14
C GLU A 54 -18.43 -17.70 1.01
N LYS A 55 -18.87 -17.90 -0.25
CA LYS A 55 -18.33 -17.18 -1.41
C LYS A 55 -18.68 -15.71 -1.35
N ALA A 56 -19.89 -15.36 -0.91
CA ALA A 56 -20.25 -13.97 -0.64
C ALA A 56 -19.29 -13.33 0.37
N ARG A 57 -18.96 -14.02 1.46
CA ARG A 57 -17.99 -13.54 2.46
C ARG A 57 -16.61 -13.29 1.88
N PHE A 58 -16.10 -14.19 1.03
CA PHE A 58 -14.83 -14.01 0.33
C PHE A 58 -14.83 -12.70 -0.48
N PHE A 59 -15.89 -12.45 -1.25
CA PHE A 59 -15.99 -11.23 -2.05
C PHE A 59 -16.21 -9.97 -1.21
N PHE A 60 -16.99 -10.04 -0.12
CA PHE A 60 -17.11 -8.91 0.80
C PHE A 60 -15.76 -8.53 1.41
N ASN A 61 -14.94 -9.50 1.83
CA ASN A 61 -13.60 -9.21 2.36
C ASN A 61 -12.71 -8.52 1.30
N LYS A 62 -12.80 -8.94 0.03
CA LYS A 62 -12.06 -8.31 -1.08
C LYS A 62 -12.59 -6.91 -1.40
N ALA A 63 -13.91 -6.75 -1.47
CA ALA A 63 -14.57 -5.47 -1.71
C ALA A 63 -14.27 -4.47 -0.60
N GLU A 64 -14.31 -4.92 0.66
CA GLU A 64 -13.99 -4.11 1.85
C GLU A 64 -12.58 -3.51 1.70
N LYS A 65 -11.57 -4.35 1.50
CA LYS A 65 -10.18 -3.90 1.32
C LYS A 65 -10.03 -2.79 0.27
N ASP A 66 -10.75 -2.87 -0.84
CA ASP A 66 -10.62 -1.92 -1.96
C ASP A 66 -11.56 -0.70 -1.84
N LEU A 67 -12.70 -0.82 -1.13
CA LEU A 67 -13.74 0.23 -1.07
C LEU A 67 -13.68 1.11 0.18
N ILE A 68 -13.23 0.62 1.35
CA ILE A 68 -13.20 1.46 2.57
C ILE A 68 -12.29 2.68 2.38
N HIS A 69 -11.22 2.51 1.60
CA HIS A 69 -10.24 3.55 1.26
C HIS A 69 -10.65 4.39 0.04
N SER A 70 -11.82 4.15 -0.57
CA SER A 70 -12.28 4.95 -1.70
C SER A 70 -12.54 6.39 -1.24
N GLU A 71 -12.11 7.39 -2.02
CA GLU A 71 -12.47 8.79 -1.74
C GLU A 71 -13.95 9.10 -2.01
N ASN A 72 -14.63 8.23 -2.75
CA ASN A 72 -16.04 8.39 -3.07
C ASN A 72 -16.92 7.77 -1.97
N ALA A 73 -17.57 8.64 -1.19
CA ALA A 73 -18.50 8.25 -0.13
C ALA A 73 -19.66 7.37 -0.64
N TYR A 74 -20.05 7.48 -1.91
CA TYR A 74 -21.09 6.62 -2.50
C TYR A 74 -20.66 5.15 -2.49
N HIS A 75 -19.41 4.86 -2.84
CA HIS A 75 -18.92 3.48 -2.84
C HIS A 75 -18.94 2.86 -1.44
N LYS A 76 -18.59 3.64 -0.41
CA LYS A 76 -18.67 3.19 0.99
C LYS A 76 -20.11 2.95 1.41
N ALA A 77 -21.02 3.85 1.06
CA ALA A 77 -22.44 3.71 1.35
C ALA A 77 -23.03 2.44 0.70
N THR A 78 -22.75 2.21 -0.58
CA THR A 78 -23.18 1.00 -1.31
C THR A 78 -22.59 -0.28 -0.72
N PHE A 79 -21.31 -0.28 -0.36
CA PHE A 79 -20.68 -1.43 0.29
C PHE A 79 -21.41 -1.81 1.58
N TYR A 80 -21.65 -0.85 2.46
CA TYR A 80 -22.31 -1.12 3.75
C TYR A 80 -23.79 -1.46 3.60
N ASP A 81 -24.47 -0.96 2.55
CA ASP A 81 -25.85 -1.36 2.20
C ASP A 81 -25.91 -2.85 1.83
N ASP A 82 -25.11 -3.29 0.85
CA ASP A 82 -25.09 -4.68 0.42
C ASP A 82 -24.58 -5.62 1.52
N TYR A 83 -23.65 -5.15 2.37
CA TYR A 83 -23.17 -5.92 3.51
C TYR A 83 -24.20 -6.02 4.64
N SER A 84 -25.10 -5.02 4.77
CA SER A 84 -26.25 -5.12 5.68
C SER A 84 -27.25 -6.19 5.22
N LEU A 85 -27.50 -6.28 3.91
CA LEU A 85 -28.32 -7.33 3.31
C LEU A 85 -27.74 -8.71 3.60
N TYR A 86 -26.42 -8.91 3.42
CA TYR A 86 -25.74 -10.16 3.78
C TYR A 86 -26.04 -10.62 5.22
N TYR A 87 -25.86 -9.73 6.20
CA TYR A 87 -26.15 -10.07 7.60
C TYR A 87 -27.64 -10.32 7.87
N SER A 88 -28.53 -9.62 7.14
CA SER A 88 -29.97 -9.86 7.23
C SER A 88 -30.37 -11.25 6.71
N HIS A 89 -29.76 -11.72 5.62
CA HIS A 89 -30.00 -13.08 5.11
C HIS A 89 -29.51 -14.16 6.09
N LEU A 90 -28.45 -13.87 6.85
CA LEU A 90 -27.99 -14.70 7.97
C LEU A 90 -28.83 -14.54 9.25
N LYS A 91 -29.88 -13.72 9.22
CA LYS A 91 -30.74 -13.38 10.37
C LYS A 91 -30.00 -12.73 11.55
N ILE A 92 -28.83 -12.13 11.29
CA ILE A 92 -28.03 -11.39 12.30
C ILE A 92 -28.40 -9.90 12.23
N TYR A 93 -29.63 -9.58 12.65
CA TYR A 93 -30.24 -8.26 12.43
C TYR A 93 -29.49 -7.12 13.12
N ASP A 94 -28.85 -7.34 14.27
CA ASP A 94 -28.08 -6.29 14.95
C ASP A 94 -26.86 -5.85 14.12
N LYS A 95 -26.19 -6.80 13.44
CA LYS A 95 -25.10 -6.48 12.50
C LYS A 95 -25.62 -5.84 11.22
N ALA A 96 -26.79 -6.28 10.73
CA ALA A 96 -27.44 -5.67 9.58
C ALA A 96 -27.76 -4.18 9.85
N ILE A 97 -28.36 -3.88 11.02
CA ILE A 97 -28.66 -2.50 11.44
C ILE A 97 -27.38 -1.69 11.60
N ALA A 98 -26.33 -2.24 12.21
CA ALA A 98 -25.05 -1.55 12.34
C ALA A 98 -24.43 -1.19 10.98
N CYS A 99 -24.44 -2.12 10.02
CA CYS A 99 -23.96 -1.88 8.66
C CYS A 99 -24.82 -0.84 7.95
N ASN A 100 -26.15 -0.95 8.03
CA ASN A 100 -27.06 0.01 7.41
C ASN A 100 -26.89 1.43 8.00
N ASN A 101 -26.65 1.56 9.31
CA ASN A 101 -26.31 2.85 9.93
C ASN A 101 -24.99 3.42 9.39
N LYS A 102 -23.97 2.58 9.13
CA LYS A 102 -22.75 3.01 8.43
C LYS A 102 -23.06 3.45 7.00
N ALA A 103 -23.94 2.74 6.29
CA ALA A 103 -24.37 3.14 4.95
C ALA A 103 -25.00 4.54 4.97
N PHE A 104 -25.89 4.83 5.94
CA PHE A 104 -26.44 6.17 6.15
C PHE A 104 -25.38 7.22 6.48
N TYR A 105 -24.40 6.89 7.34
CA TYR A 105 -23.31 7.78 7.70
C TYR A 105 -22.50 8.24 6.47
N TYR A 106 -22.14 7.31 5.59
CA TYR A 106 -21.45 7.65 4.35
C TYR A 106 -22.38 8.31 3.34
N PHE A 107 -23.65 7.91 3.26
CA PHE A 107 -24.62 8.52 2.37
C PHE A 107 -24.75 10.03 2.59
N LYS A 108 -24.72 10.50 3.85
CA LYS A 108 -24.76 11.93 4.20
C LYS A 108 -23.63 12.76 3.58
N GLN A 109 -22.52 12.12 3.21
CA GLN A 109 -21.35 12.76 2.62
C GLN A 109 -21.38 12.71 1.08
N VAL A 110 -22.39 12.07 0.48
CA VAL A 110 -22.48 11.91 -0.97
C VAL A 110 -23.12 13.14 -1.61
N LYS A 111 -22.52 13.62 -2.71
CA LYS A 111 -23.13 14.66 -3.54
C LYS A 111 -24.40 14.13 -4.20
N LYS A 112 -25.45 14.95 -4.25
CA LYS A 112 -26.73 14.58 -4.87
C LYS A 112 -26.54 14.28 -6.36
N THR A 113 -26.93 13.08 -6.76
CA THR A 113 -26.90 12.57 -8.14
C THR A 113 -28.09 11.65 -8.39
N LYS A 114 -28.38 11.31 -9.66
CA LYS A 114 -29.41 10.31 -9.99
C LYS A 114 -29.20 8.95 -9.30
N LEU A 115 -27.96 8.60 -8.96
CA LEU A 115 -27.63 7.36 -8.24
C LEU A 115 -28.03 7.45 -6.76
N THR A 116 -27.81 8.60 -6.13
CA THR A 116 -28.20 8.80 -4.71
C THR A 116 -29.71 8.83 -4.53
N ASP A 117 -30.44 9.31 -5.53
CA ASP A 117 -31.92 9.35 -5.50
C ASP A 117 -32.52 7.94 -5.39
N LYS A 118 -31.84 6.92 -5.91
CA LYS A 118 -32.24 5.51 -5.78
C LYS A 118 -31.73 4.83 -4.51
N LEU A 119 -30.55 5.22 -4.03
CA LEU A 119 -29.92 4.57 -2.88
C LEU A 119 -30.65 4.93 -1.57
N LEU A 120 -31.05 6.18 -1.37
CA LEU A 120 -31.64 6.61 -0.09
C LEU A 120 -32.96 5.89 0.26
N PRO A 121 -33.95 5.75 -0.65
CA PRO A 121 -35.15 4.98 -0.38
C PRO A 121 -34.83 3.52 -0.03
N ARG A 122 -33.92 2.88 -0.78
CA ARG A 122 -33.45 1.51 -0.51
C ARG A 122 -32.87 1.36 0.89
N LEU A 123 -32.04 2.30 1.35
CA LEU A 123 -31.48 2.28 2.71
C LEU A 123 -32.59 2.30 3.77
N TYR A 124 -33.62 3.12 3.59
CA TYR A 124 -34.76 3.18 4.49
C TYR A 124 -35.63 1.92 4.44
N VAL A 125 -35.88 1.34 3.26
CA VAL A 125 -36.59 0.04 3.12
C VAL A 125 -35.84 -1.06 3.87
N ASN A 126 -34.54 -1.20 3.62
CA ASN A 126 -33.70 -2.19 4.30
C ASN A 126 -33.74 -2.01 5.83
N LYS A 127 -33.58 -0.78 6.31
CA LYS A 127 -33.68 -0.46 7.74
C LYS A 127 -35.06 -0.82 8.31
N ALA A 128 -36.12 -0.54 7.57
CA ALA A 128 -37.49 -0.84 7.99
C ALA A 128 -37.72 -2.35 8.12
N ILE A 129 -37.24 -3.14 7.16
CA ILE A 129 -37.28 -4.60 7.18
C ILE A 129 -36.54 -5.13 8.42
N TYR A 130 -35.33 -4.63 8.71
CA TYR A 130 -34.55 -5.11 9.86
C TYR A 130 -35.25 -4.82 11.20
N TYR A 131 -35.87 -3.64 11.32
CA TYR A 131 -36.66 -3.32 12.52
C TYR A 131 -37.95 -4.12 12.61
N ALA A 132 -38.61 -4.45 11.51
CA ALA A 132 -39.78 -5.34 11.52
C ALA A 132 -39.40 -6.72 12.06
N TRP A 133 -38.29 -7.30 11.60
CA TRP A 133 -37.79 -8.59 12.09
C TRP A 133 -37.36 -8.57 13.56
N LYS A 134 -36.94 -7.41 14.09
CA LYS A 134 -36.66 -7.20 15.52
C LYS A 134 -37.93 -6.97 16.36
N GLY A 135 -39.11 -6.85 15.75
CA GLY A 135 -40.37 -6.52 16.42
C GLY A 135 -40.55 -5.02 16.73
N TRP A 136 -39.70 -4.14 16.21
CA TRP A 136 -39.80 -2.69 16.43
C TRP A 136 -40.72 -2.02 15.40
N PHE A 137 -41.99 -2.40 15.44
CA PHE A 137 -42.96 -2.09 14.39
C PHE A 137 -43.17 -0.58 14.15
N GLY A 138 -43.19 0.24 15.22
CA GLY A 138 -43.35 1.70 15.07
C GLY A 138 -42.18 2.36 14.34
N THR A 139 -40.94 1.93 14.66
CA THR A 139 -39.73 2.44 13.98
C THR A 139 -39.62 1.91 12.56
N SER A 140 -40.01 0.66 12.34
CA SER A 140 -40.13 0.07 11.01
C SER A 140 -41.08 0.86 10.12
N LEU A 141 -42.30 1.15 10.59
CA LEU A 141 -43.29 1.91 9.83
C LEU A 141 -42.80 3.31 9.47
N LYS A 142 -42.14 4.01 10.40
CA LYS A 142 -41.53 5.32 10.12
C LYS A 142 -40.51 5.24 8.99
N CYS A 143 -39.69 4.19 8.96
CA CYS A 143 -38.69 3.99 7.91
C CYS A 143 -39.34 3.64 6.56
N PHE A 144 -40.33 2.73 6.53
CA PHE A 144 -41.06 2.41 5.30
C PHE A 144 -41.79 3.63 4.73
N THR A 145 -42.46 4.40 5.61
CA THR A 145 -43.14 5.65 5.22
C THR A 145 -42.15 6.65 4.64
N LYS A 146 -40.97 6.80 5.25
CA LYS A 146 -39.94 7.70 4.72
C LYS A 146 -39.44 7.25 3.35
N ALA A 147 -39.22 5.95 3.14
CA ALA A 147 -38.85 5.43 1.82
C ALA A 147 -39.93 5.69 0.77
N ASN A 148 -41.20 5.43 1.11
CA ASN A 148 -42.33 5.63 0.22
C ASN A 148 -42.53 7.11 -0.16
N VAL A 149 -42.36 8.05 0.79
CA VAL A 149 -42.40 9.49 0.49
C VAL A 149 -41.27 9.92 -0.45
N LEU A 150 -40.09 9.31 -0.34
CA LEU A 150 -38.93 9.67 -1.17
C LEU A 150 -39.04 9.18 -2.61
N GLU A 151 -39.62 7.99 -2.83
CA GLU A 151 -39.61 7.33 -4.14
C GLU A 151 -40.99 7.21 -4.79
N ASN A 152 -42.02 6.94 -3.98
CA ASN A 152 -43.40 6.68 -4.39
C ASN A 152 -43.54 5.79 -5.65
N SER A 153 -42.79 4.69 -5.66
CA SER A 153 -42.71 3.71 -6.73
C SER A 153 -43.63 2.51 -6.47
N ALA A 154 -43.81 1.66 -7.48
CA ALA A 154 -44.47 0.36 -7.32
C ALA A 154 -43.81 -0.46 -6.20
N TYR A 155 -42.47 -0.46 -6.15
CA TYR A 155 -41.71 -1.18 -5.14
C TYR A 155 -41.95 -0.65 -3.73
N THR A 156 -41.83 0.66 -3.49
CA THR A 156 -42.00 1.20 -2.13
C THR A 156 -43.43 1.12 -1.62
N ASN A 157 -44.44 1.22 -2.50
CA ASN A 157 -45.84 0.95 -2.12
C ASN A 157 -46.05 -0.54 -1.83
N CYS A 158 -45.45 -1.44 -2.61
CA CYS A 158 -45.46 -2.88 -2.33
C CYS A 158 -44.84 -3.22 -0.96
N MET A 159 -43.72 -2.59 -0.59
CA MET A 159 -43.11 -2.76 0.73
C MET A 159 -44.01 -2.28 1.88
N MET A 160 -44.75 -1.17 1.70
CA MET A 160 -45.76 -0.72 2.66
C MET A 160 -46.89 -1.75 2.80
N ALA A 161 -47.39 -2.31 1.69
CA ALA A 161 -48.41 -3.34 1.72
C ALA A 161 -47.92 -4.60 2.46
N GLN A 162 -46.70 -5.06 2.17
CA GLN A 162 -46.10 -6.20 2.88
C GLN A 162 -45.98 -5.97 4.39
N TYR A 163 -45.59 -4.76 4.81
CA TYR A 163 -45.56 -4.41 6.23
C TYR A 163 -46.94 -4.54 6.90
N TYR A 164 -47.99 -4.06 6.24
CA TYR A 164 -49.34 -4.13 6.78
C TYR A 164 -49.91 -5.55 6.78
N LEU A 165 -49.62 -6.36 5.75
CA LEU A 165 -49.94 -7.79 5.77
C LEU A 165 -49.22 -8.51 6.91
N PHE A 166 -47.91 -8.25 7.07
CA PHE A 166 -47.10 -8.82 8.15
C PHE A 166 -47.58 -8.43 9.55
N THR A 167 -48.22 -7.27 9.69
CA THR A 167 -48.79 -6.79 10.96
C THR A 167 -50.31 -7.02 11.06
N HIS A 168 -50.88 -7.87 10.20
CA HIS A 168 -52.29 -8.27 10.18
C HIS A 168 -53.28 -7.10 10.04
N LYS A 169 -52.99 -6.17 9.13
CA LYS A 169 -53.84 -5.00 8.81
C LYS A 169 -54.20 -4.98 7.32
N PRO A 170 -55.07 -5.90 6.86
CA PRO A 170 -55.39 -6.03 5.44
C PRO A 170 -56.01 -4.76 4.84
N ASP A 171 -56.86 -4.02 5.56
CA ASP A 171 -57.46 -2.77 5.06
C ASP A 171 -56.39 -1.73 4.67
N SER A 172 -55.38 -1.57 5.53
CA SER A 172 -54.26 -0.69 5.25
C SER A 172 -53.40 -1.24 4.10
N ALA A 173 -53.17 -2.55 4.06
CA ALA A 173 -52.45 -3.18 2.97
C ALA A 173 -53.11 -2.93 1.60
N GLY A 174 -54.45 -3.01 1.53
CA GLY A 174 -55.24 -2.79 0.33
C GLY A 174 -55.01 -1.42 -0.32
N ILE A 175 -54.90 -0.37 0.49
CA ILE A 175 -54.60 1.00 0.01
C ILE A 175 -53.26 1.02 -0.74
N TYR A 176 -52.22 0.40 -0.16
CA TYR A 176 -50.89 0.38 -0.75
C TYR A 176 -50.76 -0.61 -1.91
N ILE A 177 -51.55 -1.69 -1.92
CA ILE A 177 -51.69 -2.57 -3.08
C ILE A 177 -52.25 -1.82 -4.28
N ALA A 178 -53.35 -1.08 -4.10
CA ALA A 178 -53.94 -0.29 -5.19
C ALA A 178 -52.96 0.73 -5.76
N ARG A 179 -52.21 1.42 -4.88
CA ARG A 179 -51.14 2.35 -5.30
C ARG A 179 -50.00 1.64 -6.00
N ALA A 180 -49.57 0.47 -5.52
CA ALA A 180 -48.49 -0.29 -6.13
C ALA A 180 -48.88 -0.72 -7.56
N ASP A 181 -50.12 -1.17 -7.77
CA ASP A 181 -50.66 -1.53 -9.08
C ASP A 181 -50.73 -0.31 -10.02
N GLU A 182 -51.27 0.82 -9.55
CA GLU A 182 -51.28 2.08 -10.30
C GLU A 182 -49.87 2.51 -10.73
N LYS A 183 -48.90 2.46 -9.81
CA LYS A 183 -47.50 2.80 -10.12
C LYS A 183 -46.85 1.80 -11.05
N MET A 184 -47.19 0.52 -10.96
CA MET A 184 -46.68 -0.50 -11.86
C MET A 184 -47.15 -0.29 -13.30
N LEU A 185 -48.37 0.22 -13.51
CA LEU A 185 -48.92 0.52 -14.83
C LEU A 185 -48.45 1.87 -15.39
N SER A 186 -48.28 2.87 -14.52
CA SER A 186 -47.95 4.25 -14.93
C SER A 186 -46.44 4.51 -15.04
N GLN A 187 -45.59 3.68 -14.44
CA GLN A 187 -44.14 3.83 -14.44
C GLN A 187 -43.47 2.65 -15.15
N LYS A 188 -42.25 2.87 -15.65
CA LYS A 188 -41.42 1.77 -16.16
C LYS A 188 -40.91 0.93 -14.97
N THR A 189 -41.58 -0.18 -14.69
CA THR A 189 -41.16 -1.15 -13.68
C THR A 189 -40.31 -2.26 -14.29
N THR A 190 -39.39 -2.78 -13.49
CA THR A 190 -38.65 -3.99 -13.82
C THR A 190 -39.52 -5.22 -13.62
N ASP A 191 -39.17 -6.32 -14.29
CA ASP A 191 -39.84 -7.62 -14.08
C ASP A 191 -39.80 -8.02 -12.59
N VAL A 192 -38.70 -7.74 -11.90
CA VAL A 192 -38.53 -8.05 -10.47
C VAL A 192 -39.47 -7.27 -9.58
N GLU A 193 -39.61 -5.97 -9.81
CA GLU A 193 -40.58 -5.14 -9.07
C GLU A 193 -42.00 -5.61 -9.32
N SER A 194 -42.35 -5.88 -10.58
CA SER A 194 -43.66 -6.40 -10.95
C SER A 194 -43.96 -7.76 -10.31
N LEU A 195 -42.96 -8.66 -10.24
CA LEU A 195 -43.07 -9.94 -9.54
C LEU A 195 -43.42 -9.72 -8.06
N TRP A 196 -42.73 -8.81 -7.39
CA TRP A 196 -43.00 -8.49 -5.98
C TRP A 196 -44.39 -7.90 -5.76
N VAL A 197 -44.86 -7.03 -6.67
CA VAL A 197 -46.21 -6.45 -6.60
C VAL A 197 -47.26 -7.56 -6.75
N TYR A 198 -47.19 -8.38 -7.79
CA TYR A 198 -48.14 -9.47 -8.02
C TYR A 198 -48.09 -10.54 -6.93
N TYR A 199 -46.90 -10.85 -6.41
CA TYR A 199 -46.74 -11.70 -5.24
C TYR A 199 -47.56 -11.14 -4.07
N THR A 200 -47.32 -9.88 -3.71
CA THR A 200 -47.98 -9.25 -2.55
C THR A 200 -49.49 -9.10 -2.76
N MET A 201 -49.93 -8.78 -3.97
CA MET A 201 -51.36 -8.78 -4.35
C MET A 201 -52.00 -10.14 -4.13
N GLY A 202 -51.33 -11.22 -4.53
CA GLY A 202 -51.82 -12.58 -4.34
C GLY A 202 -52.09 -12.92 -2.87
N TYR A 203 -51.16 -12.57 -1.99
CA TYR A 203 -51.33 -12.76 -0.54
C TYR A 203 -52.42 -11.87 0.04
N TYR A 204 -52.44 -10.59 -0.33
CA TYR A 204 -53.49 -9.67 0.11
C TYR A 204 -54.88 -10.19 -0.28
N TYR A 205 -55.09 -10.59 -1.54
CA TYR A 205 -56.38 -11.09 -1.99
C TYR A 205 -56.76 -12.42 -1.36
N ASN A 206 -55.79 -13.26 -1.00
CA ASN A 206 -56.04 -14.46 -0.20
C ASN A 206 -56.51 -14.12 1.22
N ASP A 207 -55.94 -13.09 1.86
CA ASP A 207 -56.31 -12.64 3.20
C ASP A 207 -57.71 -12.02 3.25
N VAL A 208 -58.14 -11.35 2.19
CA VAL A 208 -59.50 -10.78 2.08
C VAL A 208 -60.49 -11.72 1.36
N ASP A 209 -60.14 -13.00 1.23
CA ASP A 209 -60.92 -14.07 0.59
C ASP A 209 -61.40 -13.79 -0.85
N ASN A 210 -60.70 -12.89 -1.58
CA ASN A 210 -60.93 -12.65 -3.01
C ASN A 210 -60.14 -13.66 -3.86
N SER A 211 -60.67 -14.88 -3.94
CA SER A 211 -60.01 -16.01 -4.59
C SER A 211 -59.72 -15.79 -6.08
N GLU A 212 -60.54 -15.01 -6.79
CA GLU A 212 -60.34 -14.76 -8.23
C GLU A 212 -59.13 -13.86 -8.48
N GLN A 213 -59.04 -12.72 -7.77
CA GLN A 213 -57.92 -11.80 -7.91
C GLN A 213 -56.62 -12.38 -7.35
N ALA A 214 -56.71 -13.15 -6.27
CA ALA A 214 -55.57 -13.87 -5.71
C ALA A 214 -54.96 -14.84 -6.74
N GLU A 215 -55.80 -15.66 -7.38
CA GLU A 215 -55.36 -16.62 -8.39
C GLU A 215 -54.69 -15.92 -9.58
N LYS A 216 -55.29 -14.83 -10.08
CA LYS A 216 -54.75 -14.03 -11.18
C LYS A 216 -53.38 -13.43 -10.84
N ALA A 217 -53.25 -12.83 -9.65
CA ALA A 217 -52.01 -12.21 -9.22
C ALA A 217 -50.89 -13.24 -8.99
N LEU A 218 -51.18 -14.35 -8.30
CA LEU A 218 -50.21 -15.42 -8.05
C LEU A 218 -49.73 -16.07 -9.36
N LYS A 219 -50.62 -16.29 -10.33
CA LYS A 219 -50.24 -16.82 -11.66
C LYS A 219 -49.31 -15.86 -12.42
N LYS A 220 -49.58 -14.56 -12.39
CA LYS A 220 -48.68 -13.55 -12.98
C LYS A 220 -47.30 -13.54 -12.32
N ALA A 221 -47.23 -13.69 -10.99
CA ALA A 221 -45.96 -13.80 -10.28
C ALA A 221 -45.16 -15.05 -10.74
N LEU A 222 -45.84 -16.19 -10.97
CA LEU A 222 -45.20 -17.39 -11.54
C LEU A 222 -44.69 -17.18 -12.96
N GLU A 223 -45.47 -16.53 -13.83
CA GLU A 223 -45.08 -16.24 -15.21
C GLU A 223 -43.80 -15.40 -15.27
N ILE A 224 -43.75 -14.33 -14.49
CA ILE A 224 -42.57 -13.46 -14.42
C ILE A 224 -41.38 -14.24 -13.84
N ASN A 225 -41.59 -15.08 -12.83
CA ASN A 225 -40.51 -15.88 -12.26
C ASN A 225 -39.85 -16.77 -13.33
N ILE A 226 -40.66 -17.43 -14.16
CA ILE A 226 -40.19 -18.26 -15.28
C ILE A 226 -39.41 -17.39 -16.28
N LYS A 227 -39.95 -16.21 -16.66
CA LYS A 227 -39.30 -15.25 -17.55
C LYS A 227 -37.93 -14.79 -17.02
N THR A 228 -37.80 -14.56 -15.72
CA THR A 228 -36.55 -14.13 -15.05
C THR A 228 -35.61 -15.30 -14.67
N ARG A 229 -35.74 -16.45 -15.35
CA ARG A 229 -34.94 -17.66 -15.10
C ARG A 229 -34.92 -18.09 -13.62
N ARG A 230 -36.00 -17.80 -12.89
CA ARG A 230 -36.20 -18.14 -11.48
C ARG A 230 -35.16 -17.53 -10.54
N THR A 231 -34.52 -16.43 -10.89
CA THR A 231 -33.44 -15.83 -10.09
C THR A 231 -33.91 -15.30 -8.74
N TYR A 232 -35.17 -14.90 -8.64
CA TYR A 232 -35.83 -14.47 -7.40
C TYR A 232 -36.66 -15.60 -6.77
N SER A 233 -36.25 -16.86 -6.94
CA SER A 233 -37.02 -18.05 -6.53
C SER A 233 -37.19 -18.23 -5.02
N SER A 234 -36.57 -17.40 -4.17
CA SER A 234 -36.64 -17.58 -2.71
C SER A 234 -38.06 -17.54 -2.16
N HIS A 235 -39.00 -16.94 -2.90
CA HIS A 235 -40.41 -16.82 -2.54
C HIS A 235 -41.37 -17.58 -3.47
N ILE A 236 -40.85 -18.31 -4.48
CA ILE A 236 -41.71 -18.93 -5.51
C ILE A 236 -42.41 -20.19 -5.01
N LYS A 237 -41.76 -20.95 -4.13
CA LYS A 237 -42.39 -22.11 -3.50
C LYS A 237 -43.61 -21.64 -2.69
N GLU A 238 -43.50 -20.50 -2.02
CA GLU A 238 -44.59 -19.90 -1.25
C GLU A 238 -45.76 -19.50 -2.17
N VAL A 239 -45.51 -19.05 -3.40
CA VAL A 239 -46.57 -18.82 -4.41
C VAL A 239 -47.28 -20.12 -4.78
N TYR A 240 -46.54 -21.22 -4.99
CA TYR A 240 -47.15 -22.54 -5.25
C TYR A 240 -47.98 -23.03 -4.06
N LYS A 241 -47.49 -22.83 -2.83
CA LYS A 241 -48.24 -23.14 -1.61
C LYS A 241 -49.52 -22.31 -1.52
N ALA A 242 -49.45 -21.01 -1.75
CA ALA A 242 -50.61 -20.11 -1.73
C ALA A 242 -51.66 -20.50 -2.78
N LEU A 243 -51.24 -20.92 -3.98
CA LEU A 243 -52.15 -21.46 -5.00
C LEU A 243 -52.77 -22.79 -4.57
N ALA A 244 -51.99 -23.69 -3.95
CA ALA A 244 -52.52 -24.95 -3.45
C ALA A 244 -53.60 -24.74 -2.38
N GLU A 245 -53.36 -23.83 -1.43
CA GLU A 245 -54.31 -23.44 -0.40
C GLU A 245 -55.58 -22.78 -0.99
N LEU A 246 -55.41 -21.90 -1.98
CA LEU A 246 -56.50 -21.25 -2.71
C LEU A 246 -57.40 -22.29 -3.41
N TYR A 247 -56.82 -23.24 -4.16
CA TYR A 247 -57.63 -24.25 -4.85
C TYR A 247 -58.26 -25.26 -3.89
N LYS A 248 -57.63 -25.52 -2.74
CA LYS A 248 -58.26 -26.28 -1.65
C LYS A 248 -59.50 -25.57 -1.13
N LYS A 249 -59.44 -24.24 -0.90
CA LYS A 249 -60.62 -23.42 -0.51
C LYS A 249 -61.72 -23.44 -1.59
N LYS A 250 -61.34 -23.47 -2.88
CA LYS A 250 -62.28 -23.60 -4.02
C LYS A 250 -62.82 -25.01 -4.24
N ASN A 251 -62.46 -25.97 -3.38
CA ASN A 251 -62.83 -27.39 -3.50
C ASN A 251 -62.35 -28.06 -4.81
N ASP A 252 -61.29 -27.54 -5.44
CA ASP A 252 -60.64 -28.12 -6.61
C ASP A 252 -59.41 -28.93 -6.15
N GLY A 253 -59.68 -30.14 -5.65
CA GLY A 253 -58.65 -31.03 -5.10
C GLY A 253 -57.56 -31.41 -6.12
N GLY A 254 -57.91 -31.49 -7.41
CA GLY A 254 -56.97 -31.79 -8.49
C GLY A 254 -55.90 -30.70 -8.64
N LYS A 255 -56.32 -29.43 -8.75
CA LYS A 255 -55.36 -28.31 -8.82
C LYS A 255 -54.65 -28.06 -7.51
N ALA A 256 -55.33 -28.24 -6.38
CA ALA A 256 -54.69 -28.14 -5.07
C ALA A 256 -53.51 -29.12 -4.95
N TYR A 257 -53.72 -30.38 -5.33
CA TYR A 257 -52.66 -31.39 -5.35
C TYR A 257 -51.55 -31.06 -6.37
N PHE A 258 -51.92 -30.60 -7.57
CA PHE A 258 -50.93 -30.18 -8.58
C PHE A 258 -49.99 -29.11 -8.05
N TYR A 259 -50.52 -28.05 -7.44
CA TYR A 259 -49.71 -26.96 -6.91
C TYR A 259 -48.94 -27.35 -5.64
N LEU A 260 -49.50 -28.23 -4.80
CA LEU A 260 -48.77 -28.79 -3.66
C LEU A 260 -47.59 -29.65 -4.12
N LYS A 261 -47.77 -30.47 -5.17
CA LYS A 261 -46.67 -31.21 -5.80
C LYS A 261 -45.61 -30.26 -6.34
N LYS A 262 -46.00 -29.16 -7.00
CA LYS A 262 -45.05 -28.12 -7.46
C LYS A 262 -44.31 -27.44 -6.32
N TYR A 263 -44.99 -27.18 -5.20
CA TYR A 263 -44.36 -26.70 -3.98
C TYR A 263 -43.30 -27.68 -3.46
N MET A 264 -43.64 -28.96 -3.32
CA MET A 264 -42.69 -29.99 -2.90
C MET A 264 -41.56 -30.20 -3.90
N GLU A 265 -41.84 -30.11 -5.21
CA GLU A 265 -40.84 -30.13 -6.26
C GLU A 265 -39.89 -28.95 -6.10
N GLU A 266 -40.35 -27.71 -5.92
CA GLU A 266 -39.44 -26.56 -5.74
C GLU A 266 -38.75 -26.53 -4.36
N GLU A 267 -39.36 -27.11 -3.33
CA GLU A 267 -38.74 -27.28 -2.00
C GLU A 267 -37.66 -28.37 -2.01
N GLY A 268 -37.92 -29.48 -2.71
CA GLY A 268 -37.02 -30.64 -2.81
C GLY A 268 -36.05 -30.61 -3.97
N ARG A 269 -36.31 -29.82 -5.03
CA ARG A 269 -35.39 -29.48 -6.11
C ARG A 269 -34.36 -28.56 -5.51
N SER A 270 -33.43 -29.17 -4.79
CA SER A 270 -32.34 -28.46 -4.17
C SER A 270 -31.74 -27.54 -5.22
N ASP A 271 -31.39 -26.35 -4.75
CA ASP A 271 -30.57 -25.41 -5.46
C ASP A 271 -29.36 -26.07 -6.14
N ALA A 272 -28.92 -27.28 -5.77
CA ALA A 272 -27.72 -27.98 -6.24
C ALA A 272 -27.37 -27.81 -7.73
N ALA A 273 -28.28 -28.00 -8.68
CA ALA A 273 -27.90 -27.87 -10.11
C ALA A 273 -27.63 -26.41 -10.51
N ARG A 274 -28.52 -25.49 -10.13
CA ARG A 274 -28.36 -24.04 -10.35
C ARG A 274 -27.18 -23.49 -9.55
N PHE A 275 -27.09 -23.89 -8.29
CA PHE A 275 -26.05 -23.58 -7.34
C PHE A 275 -24.71 -24.11 -7.80
N ALA A 276 -24.64 -25.31 -8.39
CA ALA A 276 -23.42 -25.86 -9.00
C ALA A 276 -23.00 -25.05 -10.23
N ALA A 277 -23.94 -24.72 -11.13
CA ALA A 277 -23.65 -23.88 -12.30
C ALA A 277 -23.14 -22.49 -11.89
N MET A 278 -23.79 -21.87 -10.90
CA MET A 278 -23.36 -20.60 -10.34
C MET A 278 -22.07 -20.71 -9.53
N ASN A 279 -21.85 -21.82 -8.82
CA ASN A 279 -20.63 -22.10 -8.08
C ASN A 279 -19.44 -22.23 -9.00
N LYS A 280 -19.60 -22.97 -10.10
CA LYS A 280 -18.60 -23.09 -11.16
C LYS A 280 -18.28 -21.72 -11.77
N THR A 281 -19.31 -20.93 -12.07
CA THR A 281 -19.13 -19.56 -12.59
C THR A 281 -18.37 -18.68 -11.60
N THR A 282 -18.70 -18.79 -10.32
CA THR A 282 -18.05 -18.04 -9.25
C THR A 282 -16.60 -18.51 -9.02
N GLU A 283 -16.33 -19.81 -9.09
CA GLU A 283 -14.99 -20.37 -9.01
C GLU A 283 -14.13 -19.93 -10.17
N ASN A 284 -14.67 -19.89 -11.38
CA ASN A 284 -14.00 -19.34 -12.56
C ASN A 284 -13.67 -17.85 -12.40
N PHE A 285 -14.50 -17.10 -11.67
CA PHE A 285 -14.20 -15.71 -11.34
C PHE A 285 -13.09 -15.64 -10.28
N ILE A 286 -13.15 -16.46 -9.23
CA ILE A 286 -12.14 -16.50 -8.15
C ILE A 286 -10.77 -16.92 -8.70
N SER A 287 -10.71 -17.91 -9.61
CA SER A 287 -9.46 -18.35 -10.22
C SER A 287 -8.79 -17.22 -10.99
N GLU A 288 -9.55 -16.42 -11.74
CA GLU A 288 -9.03 -15.23 -12.42
C GLU A 288 -8.48 -14.20 -11.42
N VAL A 289 -9.20 -13.93 -10.33
CA VAL A 289 -8.77 -13.00 -9.28
C VAL A 289 -7.46 -13.47 -8.63
N LYS A 290 -7.28 -14.78 -8.45
CA LYS A 290 -6.05 -15.36 -7.93
C LYS A 290 -4.92 -15.23 -8.95
N GLN A 291 -5.14 -15.60 -10.21
CA GLN A 291 -4.15 -15.51 -11.27
C GLN A 291 -3.62 -14.08 -11.45
N GLU A 292 -4.51 -13.08 -11.41
CA GLU A 292 -4.12 -11.67 -11.49
C GLU A 292 -3.28 -11.23 -10.27
N SER A 293 -3.63 -11.70 -9.07
CA SER A 293 -2.84 -11.45 -7.87
C SER A 293 -1.47 -12.14 -7.90
N ASP A 294 -1.40 -13.35 -8.48
CA ASP A 294 -0.17 -14.14 -8.54
C ASP A 294 0.80 -13.59 -9.59
N TRP A 295 0.29 -13.12 -10.74
CA TRP A 295 1.10 -12.43 -11.75
C TRP A 295 1.85 -11.23 -11.13
N HIS A 296 1.15 -10.39 -10.36
CA HIS A 296 1.78 -9.25 -9.68
C HIS A 296 2.74 -9.65 -8.55
N LYS A 297 2.56 -10.81 -7.91
CA LYS A 297 3.50 -11.30 -6.89
C LYS A 297 4.77 -11.89 -7.51
N ASN A 298 4.66 -12.53 -8.67
CA ASN A 298 5.79 -13.19 -9.34
C ASN A 298 6.78 -12.20 -9.97
N ASP A 299 6.40 -10.95 -10.22
CA ASP A 299 7.33 -9.90 -10.70
C ASP A 299 8.22 -9.32 -9.58
N LEU A 300 7.80 -9.42 -8.32
CA LEU A 300 8.56 -8.91 -7.16
C LEU A 300 9.99 -9.46 -7.06
N PRO A 301 10.26 -10.78 -7.19
CA PRO A 301 11.62 -11.30 -7.18
C PRO A 301 12.49 -10.75 -8.32
N LEU A 302 11.90 -10.42 -9.49
CA LEU A 302 12.63 -9.84 -10.61
C LEU A 302 13.06 -8.40 -10.34
N PHE A 303 12.19 -7.59 -9.70
CA PHE A 303 12.56 -6.25 -9.22
C PHE A 303 13.65 -6.28 -8.14
N ILE A 304 13.58 -7.25 -7.23
CA ILE A 304 14.61 -7.45 -6.20
C ILE A 304 15.95 -7.82 -6.86
N ALA A 305 15.93 -8.76 -7.81
CA ALA A 305 17.12 -9.18 -8.55
C ALA A 305 17.76 -8.00 -9.32
N LEU A 306 16.96 -7.18 -10.00
CA LEU A 306 17.43 -5.97 -10.69
C LEU A 306 18.03 -4.93 -9.73
N SER A 307 17.46 -4.79 -8.53
CA SER A 307 17.99 -3.87 -7.51
C SER A 307 19.36 -4.34 -6.99
N ILE A 308 19.53 -5.65 -6.79
CA ILE A 308 20.80 -6.26 -6.36
C ILE A 308 21.87 -6.11 -7.46
N THR A 309 21.53 -6.30 -8.72
CA THR A 309 22.49 -6.14 -9.83
C THR A 309 22.97 -4.69 -9.96
N VAL A 310 22.07 -3.70 -9.81
CA VAL A 310 22.46 -2.28 -9.81
C VAL A 310 23.41 -1.96 -8.65
N LEU A 311 23.10 -2.44 -7.43
CA LEU A 311 23.96 -2.20 -6.25
C LEU A 311 25.34 -2.84 -6.38
N THR A 312 25.41 -4.06 -6.92
CA THR A 312 26.68 -4.77 -7.12
C THR A 312 27.56 -4.08 -8.18
N VAL A 313 26.98 -3.67 -9.32
CA VAL A 313 27.71 -2.91 -10.36
C VAL A 313 28.21 -1.57 -9.81
N SER A 314 27.38 -0.86 -9.06
CA SER A 314 27.76 0.40 -8.39
C SER A 314 28.92 0.18 -7.41
N GLY A 315 28.85 -0.86 -6.59
CA GLY A 315 29.92 -1.22 -5.64
C GLY A 315 31.24 -1.53 -6.35
N VAL A 316 31.21 -2.29 -7.45
CA VAL A 316 32.40 -2.59 -8.27
C VAL A 316 32.99 -1.31 -8.88
N TYR A 317 32.14 -0.41 -9.40
CA TYR A 317 32.56 0.86 -9.96
C TYR A 317 33.27 1.75 -8.92
N VAL A 318 32.67 1.91 -7.74
CA VAL A 318 33.25 2.66 -6.62
C VAL A 318 34.60 2.05 -6.19
N ARG A 319 34.68 0.72 -6.07
CA ARG A 319 35.94 0.04 -5.72
C ARG A 319 37.04 0.28 -6.75
N LYS A 320 36.70 0.25 -8.04
CA LYS A 320 37.64 0.55 -9.13
C LYS A 320 38.10 2.01 -9.09
N MET A 321 37.19 2.95 -8.81
CA MET A 321 37.52 4.37 -8.66
C MET A 321 38.46 4.63 -7.47
N ILE A 322 38.16 4.07 -6.29
CA ILE A 322 39.01 4.18 -5.10
C ILE A 322 40.39 3.56 -5.36
N GLY A 323 40.46 2.42 -6.04
CA GLY A 323 41.71 1.79 -6.44
C GLY A 323 42.57 2.69 -7.34
N GLY A 324 41.95 3.36 -8.32
CA GLY A 324 42.61 4.34 -9.17
C GLY A 324 43.15 5.56 -8.40
N LEU A 325 42.36 6.10 -7.48
CA LEU A 325 42.77 7.22 -6.62
C LEU A 325 43.92 6.86 -5.68
N ARG A 326 43.92 5.64 -5.10
CA ARG A 326 45.03 5.15 -4.26
C ARG A 326 46.34 5.04 -5.04
N LYS A 327 46.29 4.53 -6.27
CA LYS A 327 47.48 4.48 -7.14
C LYS A 327 48.05 5.88 -7.41
N LYS A 328 47.18 6.83 -7.79
CA LYS A 328 47.59 8.23 -7.98
C LYS A 328 48.21 8.83 -6.71
N LYS A 329 47.61 8.59 -5.55
CA LYS A 329 48.14 9.07 -4.25
C LYS A 329 49.54 8.52 -3.98
N ASN A 330 49.79 7.24 -4.23
CA ASN A 330 51.10 6.63 -4.01
C ASN A 330 52.16 7.21 -4.94
N THR A 331 51.85 7.39 -6.23
CA THR A 331 52.78 8.02 -7.19
C THR A 331 53.11 9.48 -6.82
N LEU A 332 52.12 10.25 -6.34
CA LEU A 332 52.38 11.62 -5.87
C LEU A 332 53.25 11.63 -4.62
N LYS A 333 53.08 10.66 -3.72
CA LYS A 333 53.90 10.54 -2.51
C LYS A 333 55.36 10.25 -2.87
N GLU A 334 55.61 9.30 -3.77
CA GLU A 334 56.97 8.99 -4.26
C GLU A 334 57.65 10.20 -4.91
N GLN A 335 56.92 10.97 -5.74
CA GLN A 335 57.45 12.20 -6.34
C GLN A 335 57.76 13.29 -5.30
N THR A 336 56.93 13.41 -4.27
CA THR A 336 57.13 14.38 -3.18
C THR A 336 58.35 14.00 -2.34
N ASP A 337 58.52 12.73 -2.00
CA ASP A 337 59.65 12.23 -1.22
C ASP A 337 60.97 12.38 -2.00
N ALA A 338 60.96 12.10 -3.30
CA ALA A 338 62.11 12.32 -4.18
C ALA A 338 62.52 13.80 -4.26
N LEU A 339 61.54 14.71 -4.39
CA LEU A 339 61.79 16.15 -4.42
C LEU A 339 62.34 16.66 -3.08
N LYS A 340 61.77 16.19 -1.96
CA LYS A 340 62.24 16.56 -0.61
C LYS A 340 63.70 16.17 -0.41
N ASN A 341 64.08 14.95 -0.80
CA ASN A 341 65.46 14.49 -0.71
C ASN A 341 66.40 15.33 -1.60
N HIS A 342 65.98 15.66 -2.82
CA HIS A 342 66.79 16.49 -3.73
C HIS A 342 67.02 17.91 -3.17
N VAL A 343 65.99 18.54 -2.59
CA VAL A 343 66.12 19.86 -1.95
C VAL A 343 67.05 19.81 -0.74
N GLN A 344 66.92 18.79 0.12
CA GLN A 344 67.80 18.63 1.29
C GLN A 344 69.28 18.44 0.89
N THR A 345 69.55 17.61 -0.12
CA THR A 345 70.92 17.41 -0.63
C THR A 345 71.51 18.73 -1.14
N LYS A 346 70.74 19.48 -1.95
CA LYS A 346 71.19 20.75 -2.52
C LYS A 346 71.47 21.82 -1.46
N GLN A 347 70.61 21.93 -0.44
CA GLN A 347 70.82 22.86 0.67
C GLN A 347 72.07 22.51 1.49
N ARG A 348 72.36 21.21 1.68
CA ARG A 348 73.57 20.77 2.37
C ARG A 348 74.83 21.09 1.57
N GLU A 349 74.82 20.85 0.26
CA GLU A 349 75.93 21.20 -0.64
C GLU A 349 76.20 22.72 -0.62
N GLU A 350 75.17 23.55 -0.66
CA GLU A 350 75.27 25.00 -0.57
C GLU A 350 75.96 25.44 0.74
N VAL A 351 75.56 24.88 1.88
CA VAL A 351 76.18 25.18 3.19
C VAL A 351 77.66 24.76 3.24
N ILE A 352 78.00 23.61 2.65
CA ILE A 352 79.39 23.15 2.54
C ILE A 352 80.22 24.12 1.69
N GLU A 353 79.70 24.58 0.57
CA GLU A 353 80.38 25.54 -0.31
C GLU A 353 80.60 26.90 0.36
N LEU A 354 79.60 27.42 1.09
CA LEU A 354 79.75 28.66 1.86
C LEU A 354 80.86 28.53 2.91
N ALA A 355 80.98 27.37 3.55
CA ALA A 355 82.05 27.10 4.51
C ALA A 355 83.44 27.11 3.86
N ARG A 356 83.58 26.45 2.71
CA ARG A 356 84.84 26.37 1.94
C ARG A 356 85.35 27.74 1.50
N ARG A 357 84.42 28.64 1.15
CA ARG A 357 84.73 30.01 0.72
C ARG A 357 84.95 30.98 1.88
N ASN A 358 84.79 30.51 3.14
CA ASN A 358 84.80 31.35 4.33
C ASN A 358 83.82 32.54 4.24
N ASP A 359 82.63 32.27 3.67
CA ASP A 359 81.62 33.29 3.42
C ASP A 359 80.95 33.73 4.73
N SER A 360 80.73 35.04 4.90
CA SER A 360 80.08 35.61 6.09
C SER A 360 78.67 35.06 6.37
N SER A 361 77.97 34.59 5.32
CA SER A 361 76.63 34.02 5.41
C SER A 361 76.62 32.54 5.83
N PHE A 362 77.78 31.88 5.90
CA PHE A 362 77.89 30.45 6.23
C PHE A 362 77.15 30.09 7.53
N LEU A 363 77.42 30.82 8.62
CA LEU A 363 76.81 30.52 9.91
C LEU A 363 75.29 30.73 9.90
N LEU A 364 74.81 31.74 9.18
CA LEU A 364 73.38 32.01 9.04
C LEU A 364 72.70 30.84 8.29
N LYS A 365 73.25 30.44 7.14
CA LYS A 365 72.73 29.33 6.35
C LYS A 365 72.81 27.99 7.09
N PHE A 366 73.87 27.78 7.85
CA PHE A 366 74.03 26.61 8.69
C PHE A 366 72.98 26.57 9.82
N LYS A 367 72.68 27.70 10.46
CA LYS A 367 71.62 27.82 11.48
C LYS A 367 70.24 27.48 10.91
N GLU A 368 69.95 27.86 9.67
CA GLU A 368 68.70 27.49 8.99
C GLU A 368 68.60 25.97 8.76
N LEU A 369 69.71 25.32 8.39
CA LEU A 369 69.72 23.89 8.03
C LEU A 369 69.85 22.97 9.25
N TYR A 370 70.54 23.40 10.31
CA TYR A 370 70.80 22.65 11.54
C TYR A 370 70.46 23.44 12.81
N PRO A 371 69.20 23.91 12.98
CA PRO A 371 68.82 24.73 14.12
C PRO A 371 68.98 24.00 15.47
N GLY A 372 68.66 22.71 15.51
CA GLY A 372 68.80 21.86 16.69
C GLY A 372 70.23 21.74 17.20
N PHE A 373 71.18 21.57 16.29
CA PHE A 373 72.60 21.53 16.62
C PHE A 373 73.07 22.82 17.32
N ILE A 374 72.68 23.99 16.79
CA ILE A 374 73.07 25.28 17.37
C ILE A 374 72.42 25.49 18.74
N LYS A 375 71.14 25.12 18.87
CA LYS A 375 70.44 25.14 20.15
C LYS A 375 71.17 24.28 21.19
N ASN A 376 71.49 23.03 20.85
CA ASN A 376 72.16 22.09 21.75
C ASN A 376 73.56 22.60 22.17
N LEU A 377 74.30 23.26 21.28
CA LEU A 377 75.59 23.87 21.64
C LEU A 377 75.44 25.02 22.65
N LEU A 378 74.44 25.87 22.45
CA LEU A 378 74.17 27.00 23.34
C LEU A 378 73.57 26.57 24.67
N GLU A 379 72.89 25.42 24.74
CA GLU A 379 72.46 24.81 26.01
C GLU A 379 73.67 24.33 26.84
N ILE A 380 74.72 23.82 26.19
CA ILE A 380 75.95 23.36 26.88
C ILE A 380 76.81 24.54 27.32
N ASN A 381 76.99 25.54 26.46
CA ASN A 381 77.75 26.74 26.78
C ASN A 381 77.11 27.97 26.12
N PRO A 382 76.30 28.75 26.86
CA PRO A 382 75.64 29.96 26.34
C PRO A 382 76.59 31.07 25.89
N ASP A 383 77.83 31.07 26.38
CA ASP A 383 78.81 32.14 26.13
C ASP A 383 79.58 31.96 24.81
N LEU A 384 79.22 30.96 23.97
CA LEU A 384 79.88 30.72 22.70
C LEU A 384 79.64 31.86 21.71
N GLU A 385 80.73 32.44 21.21
CA GLU A 385 80.65 33.51 20.22
C GLU A 385 80.28 32.97 18.83
N ASN A 386 79.75 33.83 17.95
CA ASN A 386 79.48 33.45 16.55
C ASN A 386 80.73 32.88 15.84
N SER A 387 81.93 33.38 16.17
CA SER A 387 83.19 32.89 15.60
C SER A 387 83.55 31.45 16.05
N GLU A 388 83.00 31.02 17.18
CA GLU A 388 83.14 29.67 17.74
C GLU A 388 82.02 28.77 17.29
N LEU A 389 80.79 29.28 17.16
CA LEU A 389 79.67 28.57 16.54
C LEU A 389 79.95 28.23 15.08
N ALA A 390 80.53 29.16 14.32
CA ALA A 390 80.99 28.91 12.94
C ALA A 390 82.06 27.80 12.90
N PHE A 391 82.96 27.79 13.88
CA PHE A 391 83.99 26.75 13.98
C PHE A 391 83.39 25.39 14.35
N CYS A 392 82.43 25.33 15.27
CA CYS A 392 81.70 24.11 15.62
C CYS A 392 80.86 23.61 14.44
N ALA A 393 80.26 24.51 13.66
CA ALA A 393 79.54 24.19 12.43
C ALA A 393 80.47 23.55 11.38
N MET A 394 81.69 24.08 11.21
CA MET A 394 82.71 23.46 10.34
C MET A 394 83.12 22.06 10.82
N LEU A 395 83.22 21.85 12.14
CA LEU A 395 83.48 20.53 12.71
C LEU A 395 82.28 19.57 12.53
N LYS A 396 81.04 20.05 12.66
CA LYS A 396 79.83 19.26 12.38
C LYS A 396 79.72 18.82 10.93
N LEU A 397 80.25 19.61 10.00
CA LEU A 397 80.41 19.24 8.59
C LEU A 397 81.60 18.29 8.34
N ARG A 398 82.27 17.84 9.41
CA ARG A 398 83.44 16.94 9.41
C ARG A 398 84.66 17.50 8.67
N PHE A 399 84.82 18.82 8.58
CA PHE A 399 86.07 19.37 8.05
C PHE A 399 87.25 19.08 9.00
N SER A 400 88.35 18.64 8.41
CA SER A 400 89.59 18.41 9.12
C SER A 400 90.21 19.74 9.56
N SER A 401 91.08 19.70 10.58
CA SER A 401 91.81 20.90 10.99
C SER A 401 92.71 21.47 9.88
N LYS A 402 93.07 20.67 8.87
CA LYS A 402 93.84 21.12 7.71
C LYS A 402 92.95 21.93 6.77
N GLU A 403 91.80 21.37 6.41
CA GLU A 403 90.81 22.05 5.57
C GLU A 403 90.29 23.34 6.19
N ILE A 404 89.99 23.36 7.49
CA ILE A 404 89.55 24.59 8.17
C ILE A 404 90.64 25.67 8.13
N ALA A 405 91.91 25.27 8.26
CA ALA A 405 93.04 26.19 8.18
C ALA A 405 93.16 26.80 6.78
N ASP A 406 93.01 25.96 5.76
CA ASP A 406 93.03 26.35 4.36
C ASP A 406 91.85 27.29 4.02
N TYR A 407 90.63 26.97 4.48
CA TYR A 407 89.44 27.80 4.20
C TYR A 407 89.49 29.15 4.93
N THR A 408 89.97 29.18 6.18
CA THR A 408 89.97 30.39 7.00
C THR A 408 91.26 31.20 6.92
N PHE A 409 92.23 30.77 6.10
CA PHE A 409 93.54 31.41 5.91
C PHE A 409 94.33 31.61 7.21
N VAL A 410 94.27 30.63 8.11
CA VAL A 410 95.02 30.64 9.38
C VAL A 410 96.00 29.46 9.46
N GLN A 411 96.99 29.55 10.33
CA GLN A 411 97.93 28.44 10.51
C GLN A 411 97.22 27.20 11.08
N HIS A 412 97.55 26.01 10.56
CA HIS A 412 96.99 24.73 11.03
C HIS A 412 97.11 24.53 12.54
N LYS A 413 98.23 24.95 13.13
CA LYS A 413 98.47 24.90 14.59
C LYS A 413 97.46 25.76 15.37
N SER A 414 97.06 26.92 14.83
CA SER A 414 96.04 27.79 15.42
C SER A 414 94.65 27.14 15.41
N VAL A 415 94.31 26.41 14.35
CA VAL A 415 93.07 25.62 14.27
C VAL A 415 93.06 24.50 15.30
N GLN A 416 94.17 23.77 15.47
CA GLN A 416 94.28 22.72 16.49
C GLN A 416 94.13 23.28 17.91
N GLN A 417 94.74 24.43 18.20
CA GLN A 417 94.56 25.14 19.47
C GLN A 417 93.12 25.62 19.68
N LYS A 418 92.47 26.14 18.64
CA LYS A 418 91.04 26.50 18.70
C LYS A 418 90.16 25.28 18.96
N LYS A 419 90.42 24.15 18.29
CA LYS A 419 89.76 22.85 18.52
C LYS A 419 89.92 22.35 19.96
N TYR A 420 91.11 22.48 20.53
CA TYR A 420 91.36 22.16 21.94
C TYR A 420 90.59 23.09 22.90
N ARG A 421 90.54 24.40 22.63
CA ARG A 421 89.74 25.35 23.41
C ARG A 421 88.25 25.02 23.38
N ILE A 422 87.71 24.70 22.19
CA ILE A 422 86.31 24.28 22.04
C ILE A 422 86.03 23.01 22.83
N ARG A 423 86.92 22.00 22.79
CA ARG A 423 86.79 20.79 23.62
C ARG A 423 86.68 21.12 25.11
N LYS A 424 87.49 22.04 25.64
CA LYS A 424 87.37 22.49 27.04
C LYS A 424 86.07 23.25 27.32
N ARG A 425 85.69 24.18 26.43
CA ARG A 425 84.48 25.00 26.59
C ARG A 425 83.19 24.20 26.55
N LEU A 426 83.15 23.13 25.77
CA LEU A 426 82.02 22.20 25.67
C LEU A 426 82.13 21.02 26.65
N ASN A 427 83.15 21.01 27.51
CA ASN A 427 83.41 19.95 28.48
C ASN A 427 83.46 18.53 27.86
N ILE A 428 84.04 18.41 26.66
CA ILE A 428 84.11 17.13 25.93
C ILE A 428 85.21 16.25 26.57
N PRO A 429 84.90 15.02 27.01
CA PRO A 429 85.88 14.11 27.60
C PRO A 429 87.06 13.84 26.68
N GLY A 430 88.24 13.58 27.26
CA GLY A 430 89.47 13.33 26.50
C GLY A 430 89.39 12.10 25.58
N GLU A 431 88.65 11.08 26.02
CA GLU A 431 88.45 9.80 25.30
C GLU A 431 87.42 9.91 24.15
N THR A 432 86.60 10.96 24.12
CA THR A 432 85.54 11.12 23.12
C THR A 432 86.09 11.87 21.91
N ASP A 433 85.99 11.29 20.71
CA ASP A 433 86.29 12.03 19.48
C ASP A 433 85.31 13.20 19.32
N ILE A 434 85.85 14.35 18.96
CA ILE A 434 85.08 15.59 18.90
C ILE A 434 84.09 15.60 17.72
N TYR A 435 84.37 14.92 16.61
CA TYR A 435 83.43 14.80 15.51
C TYR A 435 82.25 13.91 15.88
N ASP A 436 82.52 12.80 16.58
CA ASP A 436 81.47 11.90 17.05
C ASP A 436 80.60 12.59 18.12
N PHE A 437 81.20 13.40 19.00
CA PHE A 437 80.45 14.27 19.91
C PHE A 437 79.53 15.24 19.16
N PHE A 438 80.03 15.90 18.11
CA PHE A 438 79.18 16.79 17.33
C PHE A 438 78.09 16.03 16.56
N GLU A 439 78.28 14.74 16.23
CA GLU A 439 77.23 13.91 15.64
C GLU A 439 76.07 13.64 16.60
N THR A 440 76.33 13.39 17.88
CA THR A 440 75.25 13.11 18.86
C THR A 440 74.34 14.32 19.11
N LEU A 441 74.79 15.53 18.79
CA LEU A 441 73.98 16.76 18.91
C LEU A 441 72.92 16.94 17.80
N THR A 442 72.50 15.85 17.13
CA THR A 442 71.39 15.87 16.15
C THR A 442 70.02 15.63 16.79
N GLU A 443 69.29 16.72 17.01
CA GLU A 443 67.85 16.86 16.73
C GLU A 443 67.52 18.35 16.63
#